data_AF-A0A528AHI1-F1
#
_entry.id   AF-A0A528AHI1-F1
#
_cell.length_a   1.000
_cell.length_b   1.000
_cell.length_c   1.000
_cell.angle_alpha   90.00
_cell.angle_beta   90.00
_cell.angle_gamma   90.00
#
_symmetry.space_group_name_H-M   'P 1'
#
loop_
_entity.id
_entity.type
_entity.pdbx_description
1 polymer ?
#
loop_
_entity_poly.entity_id
_entity_poly.type
_entity_poly.pdbx_seq_one_letter_code
_entity_poly.pdbx_strand_id
1 'polypeptide(L)' 'RFNDQMLRTYARQMMKRSTGPHFAVIDSATLTRNERRFLAEGAITVIDMPIGNAAARLVGVDASQD' A
#
# COMPACT_ATOMS: atom_id res chain seq x y z
N ARG A 1 2.95 -2.20 -6.35
CA ARG A 1 4.14 -1.52 -5.75
C ARG A 1 4.48 -0.26 -6.57
N PHE A 2 5.25 0.71 -6.07
CA PHE A 2 5.47 2.03 -6.72
C PHE A 2 6.93 2.23 -7.19
N ASN A 3 7.51 1.17 -7.73
CA ASN A 3 8.92 1.09 -8.11
C ASN A 3 9.25 1.87 -9.40
N ASP A 4 8.32 1.98 -10.35
CA ASP A 4 8.52 2.75 -11.58
C ASP A 4 7.54 3.94 -11.74
N GLN A 5 7.80 4.75 -12.77
CA GLN A 5 7.04 5.97 -13.05
C GLN A 5 5.63 5.69 -13.57
N MET A 6 5.43 4.58 -14.30
CA MET A 6 4.13 4.20 -14.85
C MET A 6 3.16 3.84 -13.72
N LEU A 7 3.61 3.01 -12.77
CA LEU A 7 2.81 2.58 -11.63
C LEU A 7 2.44 3.74 -10.70
N ARG A 8 3.34 4.72 -10.50
CA ARG A 8 3.03 5.95 -9.75
C ARG A 8 1.98 6.81 -10.45
N THR A 9 2.07 6.91 -11.78
CA THR A 9 1.10 7.68 -12.58
C THR A 9 -0.28 7.03 -12.52
N TYR A 10 -0.33 5.71 -12.66
CA TYR A 10 -1.58 4.95 -12.53
C TYR A 10 -2.20 5.12 -11.13
N ALA A 11 -1.42 4.98 -10.07
CA ALA A 11 -1.88 5.16 -8.70
C ALA A 11 -2.49 6.56 -8.48
N ARG A 12 -1.85 7.62 -8.99
CA ARG A 12 -2.41 8.99 -8.92
C ARG A 12 -3.75 9.12 -9.64
N GLN A 13 -3.93 8.45 -10.78
CA GLN A 13 -5.21 8.45 -11.49
C GLN A 13 -6.30 7.75 -10.70
N MET A 14 -5.98 6.64 -10.02
CA MET A 14 -6.91 5.96 -9.12
C MET A 14 -7.29 6.86 -7.96
N MET A 15 -6.32 7.49 -7.30
CA MET A 15 -6.56 8.38 -6.17
C MET A 15 -7.42 9.59 -6.55
N LYS A 16 -7.16 10.21 -7.72
CA LYS A 16 -7.98 11.33 -8.21
C LYS A 16 -9.47 10.97 -8.37
N ARG A 17 -9.77 9.70 -8.62
CA ARG A 17 -11.13 9.20 -8.93
C ARG A 17 -11.77 8.46 -7.77
N SER A 18 -11.02 8.18 -6.71
CA SER A 18 -11.53 7.51 -5.52
C SER A 18 -11.68 8.52 -4.39
N THR A 19 -12.81 8.47 -3.70
CA THR A 19 -12.99 9.25 -2.48
C THR A 19 -12.13 8.63 -1.38
N GLY A 20 -11.36 9.46 -0.67
CA GLY A 20 -10.48 9.02 0.42
C GLY A 20 -11.26 8.48 1.63
N PRO A 21 -10.57 7.84 2.60
CA PRO A 21 -9.12 7.70 2.74
C PRO A 21 -8.47 6.59 1.87
N HIS A 22 -7.18 6.72 1.59
CA HIS A 22 -6.39 5.74 0.81
C HIS A 22 -5.46 4.93 1.72
N PHE A 23 -5.37 3.63 1.45
CA PHE A 23 -4.52 2.70 2.20
C PHE A 23 -3.62 1.89 1.27
N ALA A 24 -2.43 1.55 1.76
CA ALA A 24 -1.52 0.61 1.10
C ALA A 24 -1.06 -0.46 2.09
N VAL A 25 -1.30 -1.73 1.76
CA VAL A 25 -0.74 -2.87 2.50
C VAL A 25 0.65 -3.17 1.94
N ILE A 26 1.68 -2.82 2.71
CA ILE A 26 3.08 -3.03 2.34
C ILE A 26 3.87 -3.26 3.63
N ASP A 27 4.80 -4.21 3.60
CA ASP A 27 5.85 -4.34 4.61
C ASP A 27 6.74 -3.09 4.61
N SER A 28 6.63 -2.29 5.66
CA SER A 28 7.28 -0.98 5.78
C SER A 28 8.81 -1.08 5.78
N ALA A 29 9.37 -2.21 6.20
CA ALA A 29 10.80 -2.46 6.19
C ALA A 29 11.35 -2.53 4.75
N THR A 30 10.53 -3.00 3.80
CA THR A 30 10.92 -3.15 2.39
C THR A 30 10.82 -1.87 1.58
N LEU A 31 10.23 -0.79 2.12
CA LEU A 31 10.02 0.45 1.40
C LEU A 31 11.34 1.14 1.07
N THR A 32 11.47 1.61 -0.17
CA THR A 32 12.53 2.56 -0.55
C THR A 32 12.17 3.97 -0.08
N ARG A 33 13.17 4.86 0.01
CA ARG A 33 12.93 6.29 0.33
C ARG A 33 11.94 6.95 -0.62
N ASN A 34 12.01 6.61 -1.91
CA ASN A 34 11.13 7.16 -2.93
C ASN A 34 9.69 6.66 -2.77
N GLU A 35 9.49 5.40 -2.41
CA GLU A 35 8.16 4.86 -2.14
C GLU A 35 7.54 5.49 -0.89
N ARG A 36 8.31 5.66 0.19
CA ARG A 36 7.84 6.39 1.40
C ARG A 36 7.39 7.81 1.07
N ARG A 37 8.18 8.52 0.25
CA ARG A 37 7.83 9.88 -0.20
C ARG A 37 6.54 9.89 -1.02
N PHE A 38 6.39 8.96 -1.97
CA PHE A 38 5.18 8.85 -2.78
C PHE A 38 3.92 8.61 -1.93
N LEU A 39 4.02 7.73 -0.93
CA LEU A 39 2.92 7.44 0.01
C LEU A 39 2.53 8.67 0.82
N ALA A 40 3.52 9.40 1.36
CA ALA A 40 3.30 10.62 2.13
C ALA A 40 2.67 11.74 1.27
N GLU A 41 3.17 11.97 0.05
CA GLU A 41 2.60 12.95 -0.90
C GLU A 41 1.15 12.61 -1.26
N GLY A 42 0.80 11.33 -1.27
CA GLY A 42 -0.52 10.84 -1.58
C GLY A 42 -1.51 10.75 -0.42
N ALA A 43 -1.10 11.14 0.80
CA ALA A 43 -1.88 10.89 2.02
C ALA A 43 -2.34 9.42 2.15
N ILE A 44 -1.48 8.48 1.73
CA ILE A 44 -1.76 7.05 1.76
C ILE A 44 -1.27 6.49 3.10
N THR A 45 -2.19 5.91 3.88
CA THR A 45 -1.86 5.27 5.15
C THR A 45 -1.32 3.87 4.90
N VAL A 46 -0.13 3.58 5.44
CA VAL A 46 0.48 2.25 5.32
C VAL A 46 -0.09 1.32 6.38
N ILE A 47 -0.58 0.17 5.95
CA ILE A 47 -0.89 -0.97 6.81
C ILE A 47 0.34 -1.87 6.77
N ASP A 48 1.12 -1.83 7.84
CA ASP A 48 2.42 -2.51 7.93
C ASP A 48 2.27 -4.01 8.16
N MET A 49 2.16 -4.75 7.06
CA MET A 49 2.17 -6.21 7.05
C MET A 49 2.37 -6.76 5.62
N PRO A 50 2.83 -8.00 5.48
CA PRO A 50 2.82 -8.70 4.20
C PRO A 50 1.40 -8.82 3.62
N ILE A 51 1.29 -8.75 2.29
CA ILE A 51 -0.01 -8.82 1.59
C ILE A 51 -0.77 -10.13 1.88
N GLY A 52 -0.06 -11.24 2.04
CA GLY A 52 -0.67 -12.53 2.40
C GLY A 52 -1.40 -12.47 3.73
N ASN A 53 -0.79 -11.84 4.73
CA ASN A 53 -1.38 -11.70 6.07
C ASN A 53 -2.61 -10.78 6.02
N ALA A 54 -2.54 -9.68 5.28
CA ALA A 54 -3.70 -8.81 5.08
C ALA A 54 -4.84 -9.51 4.36
N ALA A 55 -4.54 -10.29 3.31
CA ALA A 55 -5.54 -11.04 2.56
C ALA A 55 -6.25 -12.07 3.44
N ALA A 56 -5.50 -12.82 4.25
CA ALA A 56 -6.06 -13.78 5.20
C ALA A 56 -7.00 -13.09 6.20
N ARG A 57 -6.55 -11.99 6.82
CA ARG A 57 -7.38 -11.20 7.76
C ARG A 57 -8.64 -10.65 7.10
N LEU A 58 -8.56 -10.24 5.84
CA LEU A 58 -9.71 -9.73 5.07
C LEU A 58 -10.78 -10.80 4.86
N VAL A 59 -10.39 -12.06 4.65
CA VAL A 59 -11.31 -13.19 4.47
C VAL A 59 -11.70 -13.89 5.78
N GLY A 60 -11.25 -13.36 6.93
CA GLY A 60 -11.55 -13.93 8.25
C GLY A 60 -10.74 -15.18 8.60
N VAL A 61 -9.62 -15.41 7.91
CA VAL A 61 -8.67 -16.47 8.22
C VAL A 61 -7.51 -15.85 8.98
N ASP A 62 -7.21 -16.34 10.18
CA ASP A 62 -6.00 -15.95 10.86
C ASP A 62 -4.80 -16.52 10.09
N ALA A 63 -4.11 -15.69 9.32
CA ALA A 63 -2.76 -15.99 8.90
C ALA A 63 -1.88 -15.91 10.15
N SER A 64 -1.80 -17.04 10.86
CA SER A 64 -0.76 -17.29 11.85
C SER A 64 0.58 -16.93 11.21
N GLN A 65 1.28 -15.97 11.83
CA GLN A 65 2.60 -15.57 11.38
C GLN A 65 3.59 -16.65 11.80
N ASP A 66 4.06 -17.43 10.83
CA ASP A 66 5.32 -18.19 10.91
C ASP A 66 6.44 -17.36 10.24
#